data_AF-A0A6I0H5L9-F1
#
_entry.id   AF-A0A6I0H5L9-F1
#
_cell.length_a   1.000
_cell.length_b   1.000
_cell.length_c   1.000
_cell.angle_alpha   90.00
_cell.angle_beta   90.00
_cell.angle_gamma   90.00
#
_symmetry.space_group_name_H-M   'P 1'
#
loop_
_entity.id
_entity.type
_entity.pdbx_description
1 polymer ?
#
loop_
_entity_poly.entity_id
_entity_poly.type
_entity_poly.pdbx_seq_one_letter_code
_entity_poly.pdbx_strand_id
1 'polypeptide(L)'
;MQFCNLYVNGGLEYAGRPKKCFVEVFGENAVKNPNASANYLMNKPHVLAHIRTLLSSERFEMETMAVKLQVTETLKAVMDEAATSDYTDRFGVPLSPAALRAVSVNAAKALMEIFPIRHKEESRLRIEGNDGNVIFNVIVPQKTTEDDQREA
;
A
#
# COMPACT_ATOMS: atom_id res chain seq x y z
N MET A 1 -2.27 15.44 15.62
CA MET A 1 -2.41 15.00 17.04
C MET A 1 -1.25 14.08 17.40
N GLN A 2 -0.59 14.27 18.55
CA GLN A 2 0.60 13.51 18.97
C GLN A 2 0.35 12.00 19.09
N PHE A 3 -0.84 11.61 19.57
CA PHE A 3 -1.28 10.21 19.64
C PHE A 3 -1.25 9.51 18.28
N CYS A 4 -1.79 10.12 17.23
CA CYS A 4 -1.85 9.51 15.90
C CYS A 4 -0.45 9.41 15.27
N ASN A 5 0.41 10.40 15.50
CA ASN A 5 1.79 10.36 15.03
C ASN A 5 2.56 9.22 15.69
N LEU A 6 2.46 9.07 17.01
CA LEU A 6 3.09 7.97 17.74
C LEU A 6 2.53 6.61 17.34
N TYR A 7 1.22 6.53 17.06
CA TYR A 7 0.57 5.29 16.61
C TYR A 7 1.00 4.83 15.21
N VAL A 8 1.39 5.76 14.32
CA VAL A 8 1.83 5.44 12.96
C VAL A 8 3.35 5.36 12.86
N ASN A 9 4.06 6.35 13.41
CA ASN A 9 5.50 6.54 13.23
C ASN A 9 6.33 6.21 14.50
N GLY A 10 5.71 5.72 15.58
CA GLY A 10 6.40 5.44 16.85
C GLY A 10 7.24 4.15 16.88
N GLY A 11 7.58 3.59 15.71
CA GLY A 11 8.42 2.41 15.58
C GLY A 11 7.91 1.16 16.30
N LEU A 12 8.79 0.19 16.55
CA LEU A 12 8.49 -1.09 17.20
C LEU A 12 7.83 -0.95 18.58
N GLU A 13 8.12 0.15 19.26
CA GLU A 13 7.65 0.37 20.62
C GLU A 13 6.18 0.76 20.69
N TYR A 14 5.72 1.61 19.79
CA TYR A 14 4.41 2.27 19.89
C TYR A 14 3.51 2.06 18.67
N ALA A 15 4.08 1.87 17.47
CA ALA A 15 3.29 1.76 16.25
C ALA A 15 2.28 0.60 16.35
N GLY A 16 1.03 0.87 15.98
CA GLY A 16 -0.05 -0.13 16.05
C GLY A 16 -0.52 -0.49 17.47
N ARG A 17 -0.02 0.16 18.53
CA ARG A 17 -0.37 -0.15 19.94
C ARG A 17 -1.15 1.01 20.59
N PRO A 18 -2.51 1.03 20.52
CA PRO A 18 -3.31 2.16 20.98
C PRO A 18 -3.13 2.47 22.46
N LYS A 19 -3.15 1.44 23.33
CA LYS A 19 -3.00 1.62 24.78
C LYS A 19 -1.68 2.29 25.14
N LYS A 20 -0.56 1.81 24.58
CA LYS A 20 0.78 2.35 24.89
C LYS A 20 0.92 3.79 24.37
N CYS A 21 0.42 4.07 23.16
CA CYS A 21 0.39 5.43 22.63
C CYS A 21 -0.47 6.38 23.48
N PHE A 22 -1.60 5.89 23.99
CA PHE A 22 -2.49 6.69 24.83
C PHE A 22 -1.83 7.03 26.17
N VAL A 23 -1.22 6.04 26.81
CA VAL A 23 -0.50 6.25 28.08
C VAL A 23 0.68 7.21 27.90
N GLU A 24 1.43 7.11 26.81
CA GLU A 24 2.54 8.02 26.52
C GLU A 24 2.07 9.48 26.35
N VAL A 25 0.96 9.70 25.64
CA VAL A 25 0.51 11.06 25.29
C VAL A 25 -0.32 11.70 26.40
N PHE A 26 -1.14 10.91 27.09
CA PHE A 26 -2.08 11.42 28.10
C PHE A 26 -1.63 11.15 29.54
N GLY A 27 -0.70 10.21 29.76
CA GLY A 27 -0.25 9.76 31.08
C GLY A 27 -1.00 8.54 31.59
N GLU A 28 -0.33 7.72 32.41
CA GLU A 28 -0.86 6.44 32.91
C GLU A 28 -2.07 6.62 33.84
N ASN A 29 -2.11 7.72 34.61
CA ASN A 29 -3.15 8.02 35.58
C ASN A 29 -4.24 8.97 35.06
N ALA A 30 -4.25 9.28 33.76
CA ALA A 30 -5.23 10.22 33.20
C ALA A 30 -6.66 9.69 33.22
N VAL A 31 -6.83 8.37 33.16
CA VAL A 31 -8.13 7.69 33.13
C VAL A 31 -8.05 6.36 33.87
N LYS A 32 -9.18 5.91 34.43
CA LYS A 32 -9.25 4.62 35.14
C LYS A 32 -8.93 3.42 34.25
N ASN A 33 -9.25 3.49 32.95
CA ASN A 33 -8.99 2.41 31.99
C ASN A 33 -8.40 2.96 30.68
N PRO A 34 -7.06 3.07 30.59
CA PRO A 34 -6.39 3.58 29.39
C PRO A 34 -6.68 2.79 28.12
N ASN A 35 -6.95 1.48 28.22
CA ASN A 35 -7.25 0.65 27.06
C ASN A 35 -8.62 1.00 26.46
N ALA A 36 -9.65 1.13 27.30
CA ALA A 36 -10.98 1.52 26.85
C ALA A 36 -10.97 2.93 26.23
N SER A 37 -10.25 3.87 26.85
CA SER A 37 -10.11 5.24 26.33
C SER A 37 -9.33 5.30 25.02
N ALA A 38 -8.27 4.50 24.87
CA ALA A 38 -7.53 4.40 23.62
C ALA A 38 -8.41 3.85 22.48
N ASN A 39 -9.16 2.77 22.72
CA ASN A 39 -10.07 2.21 21.73
C ASN A 39 -11.20 3.19 21.37
N TYR A 40 -11.74 3.91 22.36
CA TYR A 40 -12.72 4.96 22.11
C TYR A 40 -12.14 6.07 21.23
N LEU A 41 -10.90 6.50 21.49
CA LEU A 41 -10.21 7.51 20.68
C LEU A 41 -9.97 7.01 19.24
N MET A 42 -9.56 5.75 19.07
CA MET A 42 -9.36 5.11 17.76
C MET A 42 -10.63 5.06 16.92
N ASN A 43 -11.81 4.99 17.56
CA ASN A 43 -13.09 4.94 16.85
C ASN A 43 -13.63 6.33 16.47
N LYS A 44 -12.96 7.42 16.84
CA LYS A 44 -13.41 8.76 16.46
C LYS A 44 -13.11 9.03 14.97
N PRO A 45 -14.07 9.57 14.19
CA PRO A 45 -13.91 9.72 12.74
C PRO A 45 -12.74 10.64 12.35
N HIS A 46 -12.50 11.71 13.10
CA HIS A 46 -11.37 12.62 12.85
C HIS A 46 -10.01 11.99 13.17
N VAL A 47 -9.95 11.08 14.15
CA VAL A 47 -8.73 10.33 14.48
C VAL A 47 -8.41 9.34 13.36
N LEU A 48 -9.41 8.57 12.92
CA LEU A 48 -9.27 7.67 11.78
C LEU A 48 -8.86 8.41 10.51
N ALA A 49 -9.48 9.55 10.22
CA ALA A 49 -9.13 10.39 9.07
C ALA A 49 -7.66 10.85 9.14
N HIS A 50 -7.22 11.33 10.31
CA HIS A 50 -5.84 11.78 10.49
C HIS A 50 -4.82 10.62 10.40
N ILE A 51 -5.14 9.45 10.94
CA ILE A 51 -4.30 8.25 10.79
C ILE A 51 -4.18 7.87 9.31
N ARG A 52 -5.27 7.89 8.55
CA ARG A 52 -5.23 7.64 7.10
C ARG A 52 -4.35 8.66 6.37
N THR A 53 -4.46 9.95 6.69
CA THR A 53 -3.59 10.99 6.13
C THR A 53 -2.12 10.73 6.45
N LEU A 54 -1.80 10.31 7.67
CA LEU A 54 -0.42 9.97 8.05
C LEU A 54 0.10 8.74 7.30
N LEU A 55 -0.73 7.72 7.09
CA LEU A 55 -0.39 6.53 6.30
C LEU A 55 -0.24 6.80 4.80
N SER A 56 -0.94 7.80 4.28
CA SER A 56 -0.81 8.29 2.89
C SER A 56 0.20 9.42 2.74
N SER A 57 0.97 9.73 3.79
CA SER A 57 1.99 10.77 3.73
C SER A 57 3.18 10.28 2.91
N GLU A 58 3.70 11.14 2.03
CA GLU A 58 4.87 10.86 1.18
C GLU A 58 6.07 10.31 1.97
N ARG A 59 6.26 10.77 3.22
CA ARG A 59 7.33 10.26 4.08
C ARG A 59 7.13 8.78 4.44
N PHE A 60 5.91 8.40 4.82
CA PHE A 60 5.60 7.01 5.14
C PHE A 60 5.69 6.13 3.88
N GLU A 61 5.26 6.66 2.72
CA GLU A 61 5.41 5.98 1.44
C GLU A 61 6.89 5.80 1.04
N MET A 62 7.74 6.82 1.25
CA MET A 62 9.19 6.73 1.00
C MET A 62 9.88 5.73 1.93
N GLU A 63 9.61 5.78 3.24
CA GLU A 63 10.17 4.83 4.22
C GLU A 63 9.73 3.39 3.86
N THR A 64 8.45 3.20 3.51
CA THR A 64 7.92 1.91 3.05
C THR A 64 8.56 1.47 1.72
N MET A 65 8.77 2.38 0.78
CA MET A 65 9.42 2.09 -0.51
C MET A 65 10.87 1.67 -0.32
N ALA A 66 11.62 2.35 0.55
CA ALA A 66 13.00 2.01 0.86
C ALA A 66 13.13 0.59 1.43
N VAL A 67 12.25 0.21 2.37
CA VAL A 67 12.19 -1.15 2.91
C VAL A 67 11.83 -2.16 1.82
N LYS A 68 10.84 -1.85 0.97
CA LYS A 68 10.50 -2.72 -0.17
C LYS A 68 11.70 -2.93 -1.10
N LEU A 69 12.45 -1.89 -1.42
CA LEU A 69 13.66 -2.00 -2.27
C LEU A 69 14.74 -2.86 -1.61
N GLN A 70 14.99 -2.67 -0.31
CA GLN A 70 15.96 -3.49 0.42
C GLN A 70 15.57 -4.97 0.44
N VAL A 71 14.30 -5.28 0.72
CA VAL A 71 13.78 -6.66 0.67
C VAL A 71 13.81 -7.22 -0.75
N THR A 72 13.65 -6.37 -1.76
CA THR A 72 13.72 -6.79 -3.17
C THR A 72 15.12 -7.23 -3.54
N GLU A 73 16.14 -6.49 -3.13
CA GLU A 73 17.54 -6.82 -3.39
C GLU A 73 17.91 -8.15 -2.76
N THR A 74 17.51 -8.39 -1.51
CA THR A 74 17.78 -9.67 -0.83
C THR A 74 17.03 -10.83 -1.47
N LEU A 75 15.76 -10.65 -1.83
CA LEU A 75 15.00 -11.69 -2.54
C LEU A 75 15.60 -12.01 -3.90
N LYS A 76 16.09 -11.02 -4.66
CA LYS A 76 16.79 -11.25 -5.93
C LYS A 76 18.08 -12.05 -5.73
N ALA A 77 18.88 -11.71 -4.73
CA ALA A 77 20.10 -12.46 -4.42
C ALA A 77 19.80 -13.93 -4.06
N VAL A 78 18.77 -14.16 -3.23
CA VAL A 78 18.31 -15.52 -2.88
C VAL A 78 17.80 -16.27 -4.11
N MET A 79 17.07 -15.59 -5.00
CA MET A 79 16.59 -16.20 -6.24
C MET A 79 17.73 -16.65 -7.14
N ASP A 80 18.74 -15.81 -7.35
CA ASP A 80 19.89 -16.09 -8.24
C ASP A 80 20.75 -17.23 -7.69
N GLU A 81 21.03 -17.20 -6.39
CA GLU A 81 21.76 -18.27 -5.71
C GLU A 81 20.98 -19.59 -5.78
N ALA A 82 19.72 -19.60 -5.36
CA ALA A 82 18.92 -20.82 -5.29
C ALA A 82 18.50 -21.34 -6.68
N ALA A 83 18.62 -20.54 -7.75
CA ALA A 83 18.35 -20.95 -9.13
C ALA A 83 19.54 -21.69 -9.78
N THR A 84 20.75 -21.53 -9.27
CA THR A 84 21.97 -22.05 -9.90
C THR A 84 22.82 -22.94 -8.99
N SER A 85 22.72 -22.78 -7.67
CA SER A 85 23.51 -23.57 -6.72
C SER A 85 23.14 -25.05 -6.75
N ASP A 86 24.16 -25.88 -6.61
CA ASP A 86 24.11 -27.33 -6.43
C ASP A 86 24.97 -27.69 -5.21
N TYR A 87 24.46 -28.55 -4.33
CA TYR A 87 25.14 -28.94 -3.08
C TYR A 87 25.45 -30.43 -3.06
N THR A 88 26.47 -30.80 -2.30
CA THR A 88 26.82 -32.18 -2.02
C THR A 88 26.71 -32.45 -0.52
N ASP A 89 26.28 -33.65 -0.14
CA ASP A 89 26.34 -34.12 1.24
C ASP A 89 27.79 -34.31 1.70
N ARG A 90 28.00 -34.52 3.01
CA ARG A 90 29.28 -34.77 3.67
C ARG A 90 30.08 -35.92 3.05
N PHE A 91 29.40 -36.86 2.39
CA PHE A 91 30.01 -37.99 1.70
C PHE A 91 30.29 -37.73 0.20
N GLY A 92 30.10 -36.49 -0.28
CA GLY A 92 30.33 -36.09 -1.67
C GLY A 92 29.19 -36.44 -2.64
N VAL A 93 28.05 -36.93 -2.14
CA VAL A 93 26.90 -37.29 -2.97
C VAL A 93 26.13 -36.01 -3.34
N PRO A 94 25.84 -35.74 -4.63
CA PRO A 94 25.07 -34.57 -5.02
C PRO A 94 23.64 -34.65 -4.48
N LEU A 95 23.19 -33.57 -3.85
CA LEU A 95 21.83 -33.40 -3.36
C LEU A 95 20.93 -32.91 -4.49
N SER A 96 19.65 -33.28 -4.44
CA SER A 96 18.67 -32.82 -5.42
C SER A 96 18.51 -31.29 -5.35
N PRO A 97 18.62 -30.57 -6.48
CA PRO A 97 18.45 -29.12 -6.50
C PRO A 97 16.98 -28.68 -6.34
N ALA A 98 16.02 -29.62 -6.39
CA ALA A 98 14.58 -29.32 -6.39
C ALA A 98 14.15 -28.43 -5.21
N ALA A 99 14.71 -28.65 -4.02
CA ALA A 99 14.41 -27.83 -2.84
C ALA A 99 14.85 -26.37 -3.01
N LEU A 100 16.04 -26.13 -3.58
CA LEU A 100 16.53 -24.77 -3.84
C LEU A 100 15.72 -24.09 -4.94
N ARG A 101 15.40 -24.81 -6.02
CA ARG A 101 14.58 -24.25 -7.11
C ARG A 101 13.19 -23.85 -6.59
N ALA A 102 12.62 -24.59 -5.64
CA ALA A 102 11.38 -24.21 -4.96
C ALA A 102 11.53 -22.92 -4.13
N VAL A 103 12.66 -22.72 -3.43
CA VAL A 103 12.95 -21.47 -2.71
C VAL A 103 13.01 -20.28 -3.68
N SER A 104 13.65 -20.43 -4.83
CA SER A 104 13.71 -19.39 -5.87
C SER A 104 12.30 -19.02 -6.37
N VAL A 105 11.42 -20.00 -6.62
CA VAL A 105 10.01 -19.75 -7.01
C VAL A 105 9.23 -19.04 -5.91
N ASN A 106 9.43 -19.40 -4.64
CA ASN A 106 8.77 -18.74 -3.52
C ASN A 106 9.23 -17.28 -3.36
N ALA A 107 10.53 -17.01 -3.54
CA ALA A 107 11.06 -15.65 -3.53
C ALA A 107 10.49 -14.82 -4.70
N ALA A 108 10.36 -15.41 -5.89
CA ALA A 108 9.70 -14.77 -7.03
C ALA A 108 8.23 -14.41 -6.73
N LYS A 109 7.50 -15.31 -6.05
CA LYS A 109 6.13 -15.05 -5.61
C LYS A 109 6.05 -13.89 -4.60
N ALA A 110 6.96 -13.85 -3.63
CA ALA A 110 7.02 -12.75 -2.68
C ALA A 110 7.27 -11.40 -3.38
N LEU A 111 8.12 -11.36 -4.41
CA LEU A 111 8.31 -10.16 -5.24
C LEU A 111 7.04 -9.73 -5.98
N MET A 112 6.25 -10.68 -6.50
CA MET A 112 4.96 -10.39 -7.14
C MET A 112 3.93 -9.82 -6.15
N GLU A 113 3.97 -10.24 -4.88
CA GLU A 113 3.11 -9.69 -3.83
C GLU A 113 3.55 -8.27 -3.41
N ILE A 114 4.86 -8.01 -3.35
CA ILE A 114 5.42 -6.67 -3.05
C ILE A 114 5.14 -5.68 -4.20
N PHE A 115 5.28 -6.14 -5.45
CA PHE A 115 4.98 -5.37 -6.66
C PHE A 115 3.96 -6.11 -7.53
N PRO A 116 2.66 -5.98 -7.21
CA PRO A 116 1.61 -6.58 -8.01
C PRO A 116 1.72 -6.10 -9.45
N ILE A 117 1.93 -7.03 -10.38
CA ILE A 117 1.88 -6.74 -11.81
C ILE A 117 0.41 -6.48 -12.15
N ARG A 118 -0.02 -5.22 -12.05
CA ARG A 118 -1.32 -4.81 -12.56
C ARG A 118 -1.25 -4.89 -14.08
N HIS A 119 -1.93 -5.88 -14.65
CA HIS A 119 -2.30 -5.76 -16.04
C HIS A 119 -3.21 -4.53 -16.14
N LYS A 120 -2.83 -3.54 -16.95
CA LYS A 120 -3.82 -2.58 -17.45
C LYS A 120 -4.82 -3.46 -18.18
N GLU A 121 -5.95 -3.75 -17.55
CA GLU A 121 -7.15 -3.99 -18.34
C GLU A 121 -7.27 -2.74 -19.22
N GLU A 122 -6.96 -2.89 -20.51
CA GLU A 122 -7.43 -1.92 -21.47
C GLU A 122 -8.92 -1.75 -21.16
N SER A 123 -9.29 -0.53 -20.79
CA SER A 123 -10.66 -0.10 -20.67
C SER A 123 -11.34 -0.38 -22.01
N ARG A 124 -11.81 -1.62 -22.21
CA ARG A 124 -12.85 -1.91 -23.18
C ARG A 124 -14.01 -1.10 -22.64
N LEU A 125 -14.27 0.04 -23.28
CA LEU A 125 -15.48 0.82 -23.13
C LEU A 125 -16.65 -0.16 -22.98
N ARG A 126 -17.09 -0.39 -21.74
CA ARG A 126 -18.33 -1.10 -21.47
C ARG A 126 -19.42 -0.14 -21.89
N ILE A 127 -19.88 -0.30 -23.12
CA ILE A 127 -21.22 0.12 -23.49
C ILE A 127 -22.14 -0.79 -22.66
N GLU A 128 -22.52 -0.35 -21.46
CA GLU A 128 -23.64 -0.96 -20.74
C GLU A 128 -24.92 -0.59 -21.47
N GLY A 129 -25.22 -1.35 -22.52
CA GLY A 129 -26.52 -1.35 -23.17
C GLY A 129 -27.40 -2.41 -22.50
N ASN A 130 -28.10 -2.04 -21.44
CA ASN A 130 -29.25 -2.83 -20.98
C ASN A 130 -30.57 -2.41 -21.66
N ASP A 131 -30.59 -1.38 -22.51
CA ASP A 131 -31.75 -1.07 -23.34
C ASP A 131 -31.31 -0.22 -24.52
N GLY A 132 -30.90 -0.86 -25.63
CA GLY A 132 -30.93 -0.42 -27.04
C GLY A 132 -30.54 1.02 -27.48
N ASN A 133 -30.25 1.95 -26.59
CA ASN A 133 -30.16 3.38 -26.85
C ASN A 133 -28.79 3.88 -26.40
N VAL A 134 -27.90 3.99 -27.39
CA VAL A 134 -26.63 4.72 -27.24
C VAL A 134 -26.95 6.21 -27.34
N ILE A 135 -26.81 6.95 -26.24
CA ILE A 135 -26.96 8.41 -26.23
C ILE A 135 -25.61 9.04 -26.58
N PHE A 136 -25.52 9.64 -27.77
CA PHE A 136 -24.40 10.50 -28.13
C PHE A 136 -24.69 11.92 -27.67
N ASN A 137 -23.91 12.43 -26.72
CA ASN A 137 -23.88 13.86 -26.45
C ASN A 137 -23.13 14.55 -27.59
N VAL A 138 -23.87 15.01 -28.59
CA VAL A 138 -23.35 15.82 -29.69
C VAL A 138 -23.26 17.27 -29.22
N ILE A 139 -22.04 17.76 -29.03
CA ILE A 139 -21.79 19.19 -28.82
C ILE A 139 -21.73 19.84 -30.20
N VAL A 140 -22.76 20.60 -30.56
CA VAL A 140 -22.74 21.44 -31.76
C VAL A 140 -22.13 22.79 -31.39
N PRO A 141 -20.99 23.21 -31.97
CA PRO A 141 -20.49 24.55 -31.79
C PRO A 141 -21.52 25.54 -32.31
N GLN A 142 -21.95 26.47 -31.46
CA GLN A 142 -22.78 27.58 -31.93
C GLN A 142 -21.93 28.47 -32.84
N LYS A 143 -22.42 28.72 -34.05
CA LYS A 143 -21.88 29.80 -34.87
C LYS A 143 -22.20 31.09 -34.16
N THR A 144 -21.19 31.80 -33.68
CA THR A 144 -21.30 33.20 -33.31
C THR A 144 -21.86 33.95 -34.51
N THR A 145 -23.10 34.42 -34.42
CA THR A 145 -23.60 35.45 -35.32
C THR A 145 -22.86 36.74 -34.99
N GLU A 146 -22.37 37.44 -36.02
CA GLU A 146 -21.60 38.69 -35.91
C GLU A 146 -22.44 39.90 -35.44
N ASP A 147 -23.42 39.70 -34.57
CA ASP A 147 -24.26 40.77 -34.00
C ASP A 147 -23.97 41.07 -32.51
N ASP A 148 -22.95 40.44 -31.91
CA ASP A 148 -22.44 40.79 -30.57
C ASP A 148 -21.23 41.77 -30.62
N GLN A 149 -21.01 42.46 -31.75
CA GLN A 149 -20.02 43.56 -31.85
C GLN A 149 -20.66 44.96 -31.90
N ARG A 150 -21.85 45.14 -31.33
CA ARG A 150 -22.43 46.46 -31.09
C ARG A 150 -22.96 46.59 -29.67
N GLU A 151 -22.07 46.46 -28.70
CA GLU A 151 -22.15 47.16 -27.43
C GLU A 151 -20.79 47.10 -26.73
N ALA A 152 -19.88 47.95 -27.21
CA ALA A 152 -18.72 48.46 -26.49
C ALA A 152 -18.53 49.94 -26.89
#